data_AF-A0A2P7U0S8-F1
#
_entry.id   AF-A0A2P7U0S8-F1
#
_cell.length_a   1.000
_cell.length_b   1.000
_cell.length_c   1.000
_cell.angle_alpha   90.00
_cell.angle_beta   90.00
_cell.angle_gamma   90.00
#
_symmetry.space_group_name_H-M   'P 1'
#
loop_
_entity.id
_entity.type
_entity.pdbx_description
1 polymer ?
#
loop_
_entity_poly.entity_id
_entity_poly.type
_entity_poly.pdbx_seq_one_letter_code
_entity_poly.pdbx_strand_id
1 'polypeptide(L)'
;MTYQYRQTLPDTPLDIVGDVHGEISALQNLLRHLGYDSDGRHPDGRKLVFVGDLCDRGPDSPAVLKWVKRVQEQGLAYVVLGNHELNLLAGDRKDGSGWFFDSRAEKDAANYAPWQRADEAEKAGLTEWLAQQPIIWERADIRIIHAAWLPEMFPKLDEARAYGEDLVTQYRRFDEELKQQLQTAPWYADYRYEQQHYAALAENPEQAPPPMPATARYDFVRGKAHPLRALTSGVEKLVSEWFYAGGRWRGTGRCPWWDDYQENIPVVIGHYWRTWQPEPNTVAAGRKLLPEQPTAWHGAGKNVFCVDFSIGASWRMRKFPEKYSSQQFRLAALRWPEKTLVFDNGEVVATD
;
A
#
# COMPACT_ATOMS: atom_id res chain seq x y z
N MET A 1 -15.07 22.19 -2.35
CA MET A 1 -14.53 22.00 -0.99
C MET A 1 -13.05 21.73 -1.12
N THR A 2 -12.21 22.26 -0.24
CA THR A 2 -10.77 22.00 -0.26
C THR A 2 -10.49 20.55 0.13
N TYR A 3 -9.57 19.88 -0.57
CA TYR A 3 -9.15 18.52 -0.24
C TYR A 3 -8.60 18.42 1.20
N GLN A 4 -9.00 17.38 1.91
CA GLN A 4 -8.54 17.09 3.28
C GLN A 4 -7.84 15.74 3.30
N TYR A 5 -6.50 15.77 3.37
CA TYR A 5 -5.69 14.55 3.45
C TYR A 5 -5.89 13.78 4.76
N ARG A 6 -6.39 14.44 5.82
CA ARG A 6 -6.60 13.89 7.15
C ARG A 6 -8.03 14.17 7.59
N GLN A 7 -8.74 13.13 8.01
CA GLN A 7 -10.15 13.17 8.40
C GLN A 7 -10.43 12.35 9.67
N THR A 8 -11.57 12.61 10.31
CA THR A 8 -11.94 12.02 11.61
C THR A 8 -12.89 10.85 11.45
N LEU A 9 -12.54 9.70 12.03
CA LEU A 9 -13.38 8.50 12.09
C LEU A 9 -14.61 8.71 12.99
N PRO A 10 -15.72 7.99 12.74
CA PRO A 10 -16.88 8.01 13.61
C PRO A 10 -16.58 7.36 14.96
N ASP A 11 -17.34 7.73 15.98
CA ASP A 11 -17.23 7.11 17.29
C ASP A 11 -18.00 5.78 17.38
N THR A 12 -17.52 4.78 16.62
CA THR A 12 -18.11 3.43 16.53
C THR A 12 -17.01 2.37 16.54
N PRO A 13 -17.32 1.10 16.84
CA PRO A 13 -16.38 0.00 16.60
C PRO A 13 -16.07 -0.13 15.10
N LEU A 14 -14.83 -0.53 14.80
CA LEU A 14 -14.31 -0.57 13.43
C LEU A 14 -13.84 -1.98 13.09
N ASP A 15 -13.97 -2.34 11.81
CA ASP A 15 -13.29 -3.49 11.21
C ASP A 15 -12.35 -2.97 10.12
N ILE A 16 -11.04 -2.99 10.41
CA ILE A 16 -10.00 -2.34 9.62
C ILE A 16 -9.38 -3.37 8.67
N VAL A 17 -9.77 -3.31 7.40
CA VAL A 17 -9.41 -4.26 6.34
C VAL A 17 -8.08 -3.89 5.71
N GLY A 18 -7.19 -4.89 5.58
CA GLY A 18 -5.91 -4.77 4.89
C GLY A 18 -6.00 -4.57 3.38
N ASP A 19 -4.84 -4.54 2.73
CA ASP A 19 -4.69 -4.44 1.27
C ASP A 19 -5.51 -5.53 0.58
N VAL A 20 -6.35 -5.15 -0.39
CA VAL A 20 -7.32 -6.06 -1.04
C VAL A 20 -6.84 -6.52 -2.41
N HIS A 21 -6.18 -5.63 -3.16
CA HIS A 21 -5.60 -5.92 -4.46
C HIS A 21 -6.55 -6.66 -5.44
N GLY A 22 -7.79 -6.21 -5.60
CA GLY A 22 -8.73 -6.80 -6.56
C GLY A 22 -9.22 -8.21 -6.24
N GLU A 23 -8.93 -8.75 -5.05
CA GLU A 23 -9.35 -10.08 -4.60
C GLU A 23 -10.78 -10.07 -4.07
N ILE A 24 -11.75 -9.82 -4.98
CA ILE A 24 -13.17 -9.64 -4.65
C ILE A 24 -13.77 -10.82 -3.88
N SER A 25 -13.39 -12.06 -4.21
CA SER A 25 -13.89 -13.25 -3.51
C SER A 25 -13.39 -13.32 -2.07
N ALA A 26 -12.12 -12.98 -1.84
CA ALA A 26 -11.56 -12.92 -0.47
C ALA A 26 -12.24 -11.81 0.34
N LEU A 27 -12.49 -10.64 -0.27
CA LEU A 27 -13.24 -9.57 0.37
C LEU A 27 -14.66 -10.02 0.78
N GLN A 28 -15.41 -10.63 -0.14
CA GLN A 28 -16.75 -11.14 0.16
C GLN A 28 -16.75 -12.21 1.25
N ASN A 29 -15.74 -13.10 1.26
CA ASN A 29 -15.61 -14.10 2.32
C ASN A 29 -15.32 -13.46 3.68
N LEU A 30 -14.35 -12.55 3.74
CA LEU A 30 -14.01 -11.80 4.95
C LEU A 30 -15.25 -11.07 5.51
N LEU A 31 -15.99 -10.37 4.66
CA LEU A 31 -17.20 -9.65 5.07
C LEU A 31 -18.26 -10.57 5.67
N ARG A 32 -18.48 -11.76 5.07
CA ARG A 32 -19.39 -12.77 5.63
C ARG A 32 -18.92 -13.24 7.01
N HIS A 33 -17.63 -13.51 7.17
CA HIS A 33 -17.07 -13.95 8.46
C HIS A 33 -17.08 -12.84 9.52
N LEU A 34 -16.96 -11.59 9.10
CA LEU A 34 -17.12 -10.43 9.97
C LEU A 34 -18.58 -10.18 10.37
N GLY A 35 -19.57 -10.72 9.65
CA GLY A 35 -21.00 -10.55 9.94
C GLY A 35 -21.69 -9.44 9.15
N TYR A 36 -21.07 -8.95 8.08
CA TYR A 36 -21.68 -7.95 7.19
C TYR A 36 -22.64 -8.59 6.18
N ASP A 37 -23.72 -7.88 5.87
CA ASP A 37 -24.57 -8.21 4.73
C ASP A 37 -23.95 -7.76 3.38
N SER A 38 -24.62 -8.06 2.27
CA SER A 38 -24.16 -7.68 0.92
C SER A 38 -24.07 -6.17 0.69
N ASP A 39 -24.74 -5.37 1.51
CA ASP A 39 -24.75 -3.91 1.47
C ASP A 39 -23.72 -3.28 2.41
N GLY A 40 -22.94 -4.09 3.12
CA GLY A 40 -21.93 -3.61 4.06
C GLY A 40 -22.52 -3.12 5.38
N ARG A 41 -23.72 -3.56 5.75
CA ARG A 41 -24.29 -3.29 7.09
C ARG A 41 -23.88 -4.38 8.07
N HIS A 42 -23.47 -3.97 9.26
CA HIS A 42 -23.19 -4.86 10.38
C HIS A 42 -24.32 -4.73 11.44
N PRO A 43 -24.83 -5.84 12.01
CA PRO A 43 -25.91 -5.79 13.02
C PRO A 43 -25.53 -4.94 14.26
N ASP A 44 -24.26 -5.00 14.67
CA ASP A 44 -23.75 -4.20 15.81
C ASP A 44 -23.33 -2.76 15.42
N GLY A 45 -23.68 -2.28 14.22
CA GLY A 45 -23.37 -0.92 13.78
C GLY A 45 -21.90 -0.62 13.50
N ARG A 46 -21.05 -1.66 13.40
CA ARG A 46 -19.62 -1.54 13.08
C ARG A 46 -19.39 -0.91 11.71
N LYS A 47 -18.28 -0.19 11.54
CA LYS A 47 -17.89 0.46 10.28
C LYS A 47 -16.63 -0.17 9.68
N LEU A 48 -16.61 -0.30 8.37
CA LEU A 48 -15.44 -0.78 7.65
C LEU A 48 -14.43 0.36 7.47
N VAL A 49 -13.15 0.06 7.62
CA VAL A 49 -12.08 0.98 7.20
C VAL A 49 -11.08 0.23 6.34
N PHE A 50 -10.83 0.69 5.12
CA PHE A 50 -9.84 0.11 4.22
C PHE A 50 -8.53 0.89 4.31
N VAL A 51 -7.41 0.18 4.49
CA VAL A 51 -6.07 0.79 4.62
C VAL A 51 -5.43 1.17 3.28
N GLY A 52 -6.13 1.04 2.16
CA GLY A 52 -5.63 1.32 0.81
C GLY A 52 -5.30 0.07 0.02
N ASP A 53 -4.70 0.25 -1.16
CA ASP A 53 -4.32 -0.82 -2.07
C ASP A 53 -5.50 -1.78 -2.35
N LEU A 54 -6.61 -1.19 -2.78
CA LEU A 54 -7.85 -1.88 -3.15
C LEU A 54 -7.72 -2.59 -4.49
N CYS A 55 -6.84 -2.11 -5.36
CA CYS A 55 -6.72 -2.50 -6.75
C CYS A 55 -5.34 -3.04 -7.13
N ASP A 56 -5.19 -3.38 -8.42
CA ASP A 56 -4.04 -4.04 -9.04
C ASP A 56 -3.82 -5.49 -8.59
N ARG A 57 -3.10 -6.25 -9.42
CA ARG A 57 -2.64 -7.66 -9.21
C ARG A 57 -3.74 -8.73 -9.18
N GLY A 58 -4.83 -8.54 -8.46
CA GLY A 58 -5.90 -9.54 -8.36
C GLY A 58 -6.82 -9.59 -9.57
N PRO A 59 -7.78 -10.52 -9.56
CA PRO A 59 -8.61 -10.83 -10.72
C PRO A 59 -9.68 -9.79 -11.02
N ASP A 60 -10.10 -8.96 -10.06
CA ASP A 60 -11.25 -8.05 -10.28
C ASP A 60 -11.16 -6.75 -9.46
N SER A 61 -10.16 -5.92 -9.79
CA SER A 61 -10.06 -4.55 -9.27
C SER A 61 -11.34 -3.71 -9.48
N PRO A 62 -12.00 -3.73 -10.65
CA PRO A 62 -13.24 -2.98 -10.84
C PRO A 62 -14.35 -3.36 -9.85
N ALA A 63 -14.56 -4.66 -9.57
CA ALA A 63 -15.59 -5.08 -8.63
C ALA A 63 -15.29 -4.64 -7.19
N VAL A 64 -14.03 -4.74 -6.74
CA VAL A 64 -13.63 -4.25 -5.41
C VAL A 64 -13.90 -2.75 -5.29
N LEU A 65 -13.40 -1.95 -6.24
CA LEU A 65 -13.55 -0.49 -6.19
C LEU A 65 -15.03 -0.07 -6.24
N LYS A 66 -15.85 -0.69 -7.11
CA LYS A 66 -17.29 -0.42 -7.19
C LYS A 66 -18.01 -0.78 -5.89
N TRP A 67 -17.68 -1.92 -5.28
CA TRP A 67 -18.30 -2.35 -4.04
C TRP A 67 -17.94 -1.39 -2.89
N VAL A 68 -16.65 -1.07 -2.72
CA VAL A 68 -16.17 -0.17 -1.66
C VAL A 68 -16.78 1.22 -1.83
N LYS A 69 -16.77 1.78 -3.04
CA LYS A 69 -17.41 3.07 -3.36
C LYS A 69 -18.87 3.09 -2.93
N ARG A 70 -19.66 2.10 -3.33
CA ARG A 70 -21.10 2.00 -3.00
C ARG A 70 -21.35 1.95 -1.49
N VAL A 71 -20.53 1.23 -0.73
CA VAL A 71 -20.69 1.10 0.74
C VAL A 71 -20.23 2.37 1.44
N GLN A 72 -19.18 3.02 0.94
CA GLN A 72 -18.72 4.31 1.45
C GLN A 72 -19.77 5.41 1.25
N GLU A 73 -20.41 5.48 0.07
CA GLU A 73 -21.47 6.46 -0.23
C GLU A 73 -22.70 6.31 0.68
N GLN A 74 -22.89 5.15 1.29
CA GLN A 74 -23.91 4.90 2.31
C GLN A 74 -23.48 5.27 3.74
N GLY A 75 -22.25 5.78 3.93
CA GLY A 75 -21.68 6.10 5.24
C GLY A 75 -21.35 4.86 6.07
N LEU A 76 -21.07 3.73 5.43
CA LEU A 76 -20.78 2.44 6.08
C LEU A 76 -19.29 2.06 6.04
N ALA A 77 -18.51 2.69 5.17
CA ALA A 77 -17.08 2.44 5.02
C ALA A 77 -16.27 3.75 4.95
N TYR A 78 -14.98 3.63 5.27
CA TYR A 78 -13.97 4.68 5.16
C TYR A 78 -12.76 4.13 4.41
N VAL A 79 -12.09 4.95 3.60
CA VAL A 79 -11.00 4.52 2.73
C VAL A 79 -9.81 5.44 2.91
N VAL A 80 -8.64 4.86 3.18
CA VAL A 80 -7.33 5.49 3.00
C VAL A 80 -6.82 5.19 1.60
N LEU A 81 -6.17 6.15 0.93
CA LEU A 81 -5.47 5.88 -0.32
C LEU A 81 -4.16 5.12 -0.10
N GLY A 82 -3.99 4.04 -0.85
CA GLY A 82 -2.73 3.34 -0.97
C GLY A 82 -1.85 3.89 -2.10
N ASN A 83 -0.67 3.31 -2.26
CA ASN A 83 0.22 3.72 -3.34
C ASN A 83 -0.31 3.28 -4.71
N HIS A 84 -1.05 2.17 -4.78
CA HIS A 84 -1.62 1.71 -6.04
C HIS A 84 -2.68 2.70 -6.56
N GLU A 85 -3.58 3.18 -5.70
CA GLU A 85 -4.57 4.20 -6.10
C GLU A 85 -3.89 5.53 -6.51
N LEU A 86 -2.86 5.98 -5.76
CA LEU A 86 -2.11 7.18 -6.14
C LEU A 86 -1.39 7.02 -7.50
N ASN A 87 -0.84 5.84 -7.79
CA ASN A 87 -0.23 5.57 -9.09
C ASN A 87 -1.27 5.67 -10.23
N LEU A 88 -2.48 5.16 -10.03
CA LEU A 88 -3.57 5.32 -11.01
C LEU A 88 -3.91 6.80 -11.23
N LEU A 89 -4.12 7.56 -10.15
CA LEU A 89 -4.44 8.99 -10.20
C LEU A 89 -3.34 9.81 -10.88
N ALA A 90 -2.08 9.44 -10.68
CA ALA A 90 -0.93 10.09 -11.30
C ALA A 90 -0.66 9.63 -12.74
N GLY A 91 -1.34 8.59 -13.23
CA GLY A 91 -1.04 7.95 -14.52
C GLY A 91 0.29 7.18 -14.53
N ASP A 92 0.82 6.81 -13.36
CA ASP A 92 2.05 6.04 -13.20
C ASP A 92 1.76 4.53 -13.39
N ARG A 93 2.19 4.00 -14.53
CA ARG A 93 1.85 2.66 -15.03
C ARG A 93 2.73 1.58 -14.38
N LYS A 94 2.43 1.25 -13.13
CA LYS A 94 3.18 0.26 -12.33
C LYS A 94 2.80 -1.19 -12.63
N ASP A 95 3.56 -2.11 -12.06
CA ASP A 95 3.33 -3.54 -12.16
C ASP A 95 2.01 -3.95 -11.48
N GLY A 96 1.18 -4.72 -12.19
CA GLY A 96 -0.14 -5.15 -11.74
C GLY A 96 -1.30 -4.27 -12.22
N SER A 97 -1.02 -3.18 -12.95
CA SER A 97 -2.00 -2.19 -13.41
C SER A 97 -2.51 -2.44 -14.84
N GLY A 98 -2.17 -3.58 -15.45
CA GLY A 98 -2.66 -4.00 -16.77
C GLY A 98 -4.18 -4.09 -16.92
N TRP A 99 -4.94 -4.19 -15.82
CA TRP A 99 -6.39 -4.10 -15.84
C TRP A 99 -6.88 -2.67 -16.21
N PHE A 100 -6.12 -1.65 -15.82
CA PHE A 100 -6.45 -0.23 -16.04
C PHE A 100 -5.75 0.34 -17.28
N PHE A 101 -4.44 0.12 -17.44
CA PHE A 101 -3.64 0.69 -18.53
C PHE A 101 -3.33 -0.32 -19.64
N ASP A 102 -3.76 -0.05 -20.87
CA ASP A 102 -3.49 -0.92 -22.04
C ASP A 102 -2.00 -1.19 -22.25
N SER A 103 -1.16 -0.16 -22.09
CA SER A 103 0.29 -0.29 -22.23
C SER A 103 0.95 -1.27 -21.24
N ARG A 104 0.25 -1.68 -20.19
CA ARG A 104 0.72 -2.69 -19.22
C ARG A 104 0.09 -4.06 -19.44
N ALA A 105 -1.02 -4.15 -20.18
CA ALA A 105 -1.84 -5.35 -20.27
C ALA A 105 -1.04 -6.57 -20.75
N GLU A 106 -0.26 -6.45 -21.81
CA GLU A 106 0.53 -7.59 -22.33
C GLU A 106 1.58 -8.07 -21.32
N LYS A 107 2.38 -7.14 -20.78
CA LYS A 107 3.45 -7.46 -19.82
C LYS A 107 2.90 -8.06 -18.52
N ASP A 108 1.85 -7.46 -17.99
CA ASP A 108 1.26 -7.86 -16.73
C ASP A 108 0.45 -9.17 -16.86
N ALA A 109 -0.02 -9.51 -18.08
CA ALA A 109 -0.83 -10.71 -18.33
C ALA A 109 -0.06 -11.99 -18.00
N ALA A 110 1.27 -11.95 -18.14
CA ALA A 110 2.13 -13.05 -17.75
C ALA A 110 1.91 -13.49 -16.29
N ASN A 111 1.62 -12.56 -15.38
CA ASN A 111 1.51 -12.84 -13.95
C ASN A 111 0.08 -12.77 -13.41
N TYR A 112 -0.70 -11.79 -13.86
CA TYR A 112 -1.95 -11.42 -13.19
C TYR A 112 -3.21 -11.86 -13.94
N ALA A 113 -3.09 -12.20 -15.22
CA ALA A 113 -4.26 -12.64 -16.00
C ALA A 113 -4.75 -14.04 -15.55
N PRO A 114 -6.04 -14.34 -15.69
CA PRO A 114 -7.10 -13.44 -16.19
C PRO A 114 -7.52 -12.38 -15.15
N TRP A 115 -7.83 -11.18 -15.63
CA TRP A 115 -8.42 -10.10 -14.83
C TRP A 115 -9.64 -9.49 -15.55
N GLN A 116 -10.52 -8.86 -14.79
CA GLN A 116 -11.58 -8.01 -15.30
C GLN A 116 -11.04 -6.61 -15.58
N ARG A 117 -11.60 -5.95 -16.60
CA ARG A 117 -11.26 -4.57 -16.97
C ARG A 117 -12.50 -3.71 -16.90
N ALA A 118 -12.33 -2.51 -16.35
CA ALA A 118 -13.32 -1.45 -16.42
C ALA A 118 -13.30 -0.83 -17.83
N ASP A 119 -14.46 -0.41 -18.33
CA ASP A 119 -14.50 0.47 -19.50
C ASP A 119 -14.03 1.91 -19.16
N GLU A 120 -13.90 2.78 -20.15
CA GLU A 120 -13.40 4.15 -19.93
C GLU A 120 -14.32 5.00 -19.04
N ALA A 121 -15.64 4.78 -19.09
CA ALA A 121 -16.58 5.52 -18.26
C ALA A 121 -16.48 5.06 -16.78
N GLU A 122 -16.37 3.76 -16.56
CA GLU A 122 -16.11 3.18 -15.25
C GLU A 122 -14.77 3.66 -14.68
N LYS A 123 -13.69 3.65 -15.47
CA LYS A 123 -12.38 4.17 -15.04
C LYS A 123 -12.46 5.64 -14.63
N ALA A 124 -13.15 6.48 -15.41
CA ALA A 124 -13.32 7.89 -15.09
C ALA A 124 -14.05 8.08 -13.75
N GLY A 125 -15.18 7.40 -13.55
CA GLY A 125 -15.94 7.50 -12.30
C GLY A 125 -15.20 6.96 -11.07
N LEU A 126 -14.42 5.89 -11.23
CA LEU A 126 -13.56 5.36 -10.16
C LEU A 126 -12.41 6.32 -9.83
N THR A 127 -11.79 6.94 -10.85
CA THR A 127 -10.70 7.92 -10.66
C THR A 127 -11.20 9.18 -9.96
N GLU A 128 -12.37 9.70 -10.35
CA GLU A 128 -12.99 10.86 -9.71
C GLU A 128 -13.29 10.58 -8.23
N TRP A 129 -13.80 9.39 -7.92
CA TRP A 129 -14.05 8.96 -6.55
C TRP A 129 -12.76 8.78 -5.74
N LEU A 130 -11.73 8.14 -6.31
CA LEU A 130 -10.43 7.95 -5.66
C LEU A 130 -9.76 9.28 -5.34
N ALA A 131 -9.87 10.28 -6.21
CA ALA A 131 -9.28 11.60 -6.01
C ALA A 131 -9.84 12.37 -4.79
N GLN A 132 -10.96 11.92 -4.22
CA GLN A 132 -11.60 12.52 -3.06
C GLN A 132 -11.20 11.84 -1.73
N GLN A 133 -10.52 10.70 -1.79
CA GLN A 133 -10.21 9.91 -0.59
C GLN A 133 -9.03 10.50 0.19
N PRO A 134 -9.06 10.49 1.53
CA PRO A 134 -7.96 10.99 2.34
C PRO A 134 -6.77 10.03 2.37
N ILE A 135 -5.65 10.55 2.85
CA ILE A 135 -4.43 9.79 3.17
C ILE A 135 -4.49 9.23 4.60
N ILE A 136 -5.25 9.87 5.49
CA ILE A 136 -5.32 9.54 6.92
C ILE A 136 -6.77 9.59 7.40
N TRP A 137 -7.16 8.54 8.10
CA TRP A 137 -8.31 8.51 8.99
C TRP A 137 -7.85 8.34 10.43
N GLU A 138 -8.43 9.07 11.37
CA GLU A 138 -8.03 8.94 12.77
C GLU A 138 -9.13 9.32 13.78
N ARG A 139 -8.93 8.90 15.02
CA ARG A 139 -9.67 9.30 16.23
C ARG A 139 -8.67 9.40 17.38
N ALA A 140 -9.12 9.84 18.54
CA ALA A 140 -8.29 9.97 19.75
C ALA A 140 -7.57 8.67 20.17
N ASP A 141 -8.08 7.50 19.77
CA ASP A 141 -7.59 6.18 20.16
C ASP A 141 -6.97 5.37 19.01
N ILE A 142 -6.99 5.85 17.76
CA ILE A 142 -6.44 5.11 16.62
C ILE A 142 -6.13 6.00 15.42
N ARG A 143 -5.08 5.66 14.68
CA ARG A 143 -4.70 6.24 13.38
C ARG A 143 -4.63 5.17 12.32
N ILE A 144 -5.09 5.49 11.11
CA ILE A 144 -5.11 4.60 9.97
C ILE A 144 -4.49 5.34 8.79
N ILE A 145 -3.41 4.77 8.26
CA ILE A 145 -2.64 5.30 7.12
C ILE A 145 -2.07 4.10 6.35
N HIS A 146 -1.90 4.21 5.03
CA HIS A 146 -1.51 3.04 4.25
C HIS A 146 -0.10 2.51 4.59
N ALA A 147 0.94 3.37 4.67
CA ALA A 147 2.31 2.88 4.87
C ALA A 147 3.11 3.53 5.99
N ALA A 148 3.11 4.85 6.15
CA ALA A 148 3.99 5.47 7.15
C ALA A 148 3.41 6.72 7.80
N TRP A 149 3.43 6.74 9.13
CA TRP A 149 3.12 7.94 9.91
C TRP A 149 4.36 8.81 10.04
N LEU A 150 4.43 9.88 9.23
CA LEU A 150 5.58 10.79 9.16
C LEU A 150 5.12 12.24 9.38
N PRO A 151 4.99 12.69 10.64
CA PRO A 151 4.54 14.05 10.96
C PRO A 151 5.35 15.16 10.28
N GLU A 152 6.62 14.93 9.99
CA GLU A 152 7.48 15.87 9.26
C GLU A 152 7.01 16.17 7.83
N MET A 153 6.13 15.33 7.26
CA MET A 153 5.55 15.54 5.93
C MET A 153 4.27 16.39 5.97
N PHE A 154 3.62 16.50 7.13
CA PHE A 154 2.32 17.16 7.26
C PHE A 154 2.34 18.66 6.93
N PRO A 155 3.37 19.45 7.31
CA PRO A 155 3.42 20.88 6.95
C PRO A 155 3.30 21.15 5.45
N LYS A 156 3.91 20.30 4.61
CA LYS A 156 3.80 20.43 3.14
C LYS A 156 2.38 20.16 2.63
N LEU A 157 1.66 19.23 3.26
CA LEU A 157 0.26 18.93 2.92
C LEU A 157 -0.70 20.01 3.44
N ASP A 158 -0.41 20.57 4.62
CA ASP A 158 -1.18 21.69 5.18
C ASP A 158 -1.03 22.96 4.32
N GLU A 159 0.18 23.24 3.84
CA GLU A 159 0.45 24.31 2.88
C GLU A 159 -0.33 24.11 1.57
N ALA A 160 -0.28 22.90 1.00
CA ALA A 160 -1.01 22.56 -0.20
C ALA A 160 -2.54 22.75 -0.05
N ARG A 161 -3.06 22.35 1.11
CA ARG A 161 -4.46 22.60 1.50
C ARG A 161 -4.76 24.09 1.60
N ALA A 162 -3.86 24.90 2.16
CA ALA A 162 -4.05 26.36 2.27
C ALA A 162 -4.15 27.03 0.88
N TYR A 163 -3.48 26.48 -0.14
CA TYR A 163 -3.62 26.92 -1.54
C TYR A 163 -4.90 26.43 -2.24
N GLY A 164 -5.70 25.58 -1.59
CA GLY A 164 -6.92 25.04 -2.18
C GLY A 164 -6.68 23.91 -3.19
N GLU A 165 -5.48 23.33 -3.23
CA GLU A 165 -5.11 22.30 -4.19
C GLU A 165 -5.88 20.99 -3.95
N ASP A 166 -6.43 20.40 -5.01
CA ASP A 166 -6.90 19.01 -4.99
C ASP A 166 -5.72 18.03 -4.96
N LEU A 167 -5.97 16.78 -4.55
CA LEU A 167 -4.94 15.76 -4.39
C LEU A 167 -4.04 15.55 -5.63
N VAL A 168 -4.63 15.55 -6.84
CA VAL A 168 -3.87 15.29 -8.08
C VAL A 168 -2.96 16.47 -8.40
N THR A 169 -3.45 17.69 -8.17
CA THR A 169 -2.66 18.92 -8.28
C THR A 169 -1.50 18.90 -7.28
N GLN A 170 -1.76 18.55 -6.01
CA GLN A 170 -0.71 18.42 -4.98
C GLN A 170 0.37 17.41 -5.40
N TYR A 171 -0.05 16.23 -5.85
CA TYR A 171 0.86 15.18 -6.27
C TYR A 171 1.77 15.64 -7.42
N ARG A 172 1.19 16.27 -8.46
CA ARG A 172 1.96 16.76 -9.61
C ARG A 172 2.99 17.82 -9.20
N ARG A 173 2.61 18.76 -8.33
CA ARG A 173 3.53 19.77 -7.82
C ARG A 173 4.69 19.14 -7.03
N PHE A 174 4.40 18.19 -6.14
CA PHE A 174 5.45 17.47 -5.41
C PHE A 174 6.37 16.66 -6.34
N ASP A 175 5.84 16.09 -7.42
CA ASP A 175 6.64 15.42 -8.45
C ASP A 175 7.54 16.40 -9.22
N GLU A 176 7.06 17.59 -9.54
CA GLU A 176 7.85 18.64 -10.18
C GLU A 176 8.96 19.17 -9.25
N GLU A 177 8.64 19.46 -7.99
CA GLU A 177 9.61 19.87 -6.96
C GLU A 177 10.69 18.81 -6.77
N LEU A 178 10.28 17.54 -6.65
CA LEU A 178 11.20 16.41 -6.53
C LEU A 178 12.11 16.30 -7.76
N LYS A 179 11.53 16.40 -8.96
CA LYS A 179 12.30 16.33 -10.21
C LYS A 179 13.34 17.46 -10.27
N GLN A 180 12.97 18.68 -9.90
CA GLN A 180 13.90 19.82 -9.85
C GLN A 180 15.01 19.60 -8.82
N GLN A 181 14.66 19.14 -7.61
CA GLN A 181 15.63 18.82 -6.56
C GLN A 181 16.63 17.74 -7.01
N LEU A 182 16.15 16.67 -7.65
CA LEU A 182 17.00 15.59 -8.15
C LEU A 182 17.92 16.08 -9.26
N GLN A 183 17.39 16.84 -10.23
CA GLN A 183 18.15 17.32 -11.39
C GLN A 183 19.21 18.36 -11.05
N THR A 184 19.03 19.09 -9.95
CA THR A 184 19.99 20.10 -9.47
C THR A 184 20.98 19.54 -8.45
N ALA A 185 20.86 18.26 -8.06
CA ALA A 185 21.75 17.66 -7.09
C ALA A 185 23.18 17.49 -7.67
N PRO A 186 24.25 17.71 -6.86
CA PRO A 186 25.62 17.60 -7.33
C PRO A 186 25.99 16.24 -7.95
N TRP A 187 25.33 15.16 -7.50
CA TRP A 187 25.56 13.78 -7.94
C TRP A 187 24.64 13.34 -9.11
N TYR A 188 23.80 14.23 -9.65
CA TYR A 188 22.83 13.84 -10.69
C TYR A 188 23.50 13.44 -12.01
N ALA A 189 24.65 14.04 -12.34
CA ALA A 189 25.46 13.63 -13.49
C ALA A 189 25.97 12.19 -13.33
N ASP A 190 26.41 11.81 -12.14
CA ASP A 190 26.86 10.46 -11.82
C ASP A 190 25.71 9.47 -11.90
N TYR A 191 24.53 9.82 -11.38
CA TYR A 191 23.32 9.01 -11.53
C TYR A 191 23.02 8.73 -13.01
N ARG A 192 23.05 9.76 -13.85
CA ARG A 192 22.83 9.59 -15.29
C ARG A 192 23.86 8.68 -15.94
N TYR A 193 25.14 8.84 -15.57
CA TYR A 193 26.21 7.99 -16.05
C TYR A 193 25.95 6.52 -15.66
N GLU A 194 25.63 6.26 -14.39
CA GLU A 194 25.32 4.92 -13.89
C GLU A 194 24.12 4.29 -14.62
N GLN A 195 23.04 5.05 -14.84
CA GLN A 195 21.87 4.52 -15.57
C GLN A 195 22.23 4.10 -17.00
N GLN A 196 23.11 4.83 -17.68
CA GLN A 196 23.53 4.51 -19.05
C GLN A 196 24.45 3.28 -19.12
N HIS A 197 25.28 3.06 -18.11
CA HIS A 197 26.33 2.02 -18.15
C HIS A 197 25.96 0.75 -17.39
N TYR A 198 25.13 0.85 -16.35
CA TYR A 198 24.94 -0.22 -15.37
C TYR A 198 23.49 -0.66 -15.17
N ALA A 199 22.49 0.07 -15.68
CA ALA A 199 21.08 -0.27 -15.42
C ALA A 199 20.70 -1.69 -15.88
N ALA A 200 21.15 -2.11 -17.06
CA ALA A 200 20.90 -3.46 -17.56
C ALA A 200 21.60 -4.55 -16.71
N LEU A 201 22.81 -4.28 -16.23
CA LEU A 201 23.53 -5.20 -15.33
C LEU A 201 22.83 -5.29 -13.97
N ALA A 202 22.26 -4.18 -13.49
CA ALA A 202 21.52 -4.15 -12.23
C ALA A 202 20.27 -5.03 -12.27
N GLU A 203 19.72 -5.34 -13.44
CA GLU A 203 18.56 -6.24 -13.59
C GLU A 203 18.95 -7.73 -13.62
N ASN A 204 20.23 -8.06 -13.74
CA ASN A 204 20.70 -9.45 -13.79
C ASN A 204 21.00 -10.00 -12.37
N PRO A 205 20.24 -11.00 -11.87
CA PRO A 205 20.47 -11.59 -10.55
C PRO A 205 21.75 -12.43 -10.47
N GLU A 206 22.29 -12.90 -11.60
CA GLU A 206 23.48 -13.76 -11.64
C GLU A 206 24.79 -12.97 -11.52
N GLN A 207 24.71 -11.63 -11.59
CA GLN A 207 25.87 -10.75 -11.48
C GLN A 207 25.91 -10.08 -10.10
N ALA A 208 27.12 -9.77 -9.64
CA ALA A 208 27.32 -8.93 -8.46
C ALA A 208 26.68 -7.54 -8.66
N PRO A 209 26.26 -6.86 -7.58
CA PRO A 209 25.67 -5.52 -7.68
C PRO A 209 26.64 -4.55 -8.37
N PRO A 210 26.21 -3.84 -9.43
CA PRO A 210 27.05 -2.86 -10.08
C PRO A 210 27.31 -1.63 -9.18
N PRO A 211 28.40 -0.89 -9.40
CA PRO A 211 28.75 0.27 -8.58
C PRO A 211 27.84 1.47 -8.91
N MET A 212 26.66 1.51 -8.29
CA MET A 212 25.64 2.53 -8.57
C MET A 212 25.24 3.38 -7.33
N PRO A 213 26.19 4.00 -6.59
CA PRO A 213 25.88 4.78 -5.40
C PRO A 213 24.99 6.01 -5.67
N ALA A 214 25.11 6.68 -6.83
CA ALA A 214 24.27 7.82 -7.16
C ALA A 214 22.83 7.40 -7.46
N THR A 215 22.62 6.19 -8.00
CA THR A 215 21.31 5.56 -8.18
C THR A 215 20.67 5.19 -6.85
N ALA A 216 21.44 4.62 -5.92
CA ALA A 216 20.93 4.39 -4.56
C ALA A 216 20.55 5.72 -3.88
N ARG A 217 21.35 6.77 -4.08
CA ARG A 217 21.04 8.12 -3.57
C ARG A 217 19.78 8.70 -4.22
N TYR A 218 19.61 8.52 -5.52
CA TYR A 218 18.41 8.92 -6.25
C TYR A 218 17.16 8.26 -5.68
N ASP A 219 17.18 6.93 -5.53
CA ASP A 219 16.06 6.16 -4.98
C ASP A 219 15.75 6.58 -3.52
N PHE A 220 16.78 6.81 -2.70
CA PHE A 220 16.63 7.32 -1.33
C PHE A 220 15.93 8.68 -1.28
N VAL A 221 16.38 9.67 -2.08
CA VAL A 221 15.77 11.00 -2.10
C VAL A 221 14.34 10.93 -2.63
N ARG A 222 14.11 10.15 -3.70
CA ARG A 222 12.79 9.95 -4.29
C ARG A 222 11.78 9.37 -3.28
N GLY A 223 12.19 8.40 -2.48
CA GLY A 223 11.32 7.79 -1.47
C GLY A 223 10.97 8.72 -0.31
N LYS A 224 11.82 9.71 -0.01
CA LYS A 224 11.67 10.58 1.17
C LYS A 224 11.08 11.97 0.87
N ALA A 225 11.41 12.57 -0.27
CA ALA A 225 11.14 13.98 -0.51
C ALA A 225 9.72 14.29 -1.03
N HIS A 226 9.02 13.29 -1.59
CA HIS A 226 7.64 13.43 -2.04
C HIS A 226 6.66 13.04 -0.92
N PRO A 227 5.91 13.97 -0.31
CA PRO A 227 5.11 13.71 0.89
C PRO A 227 4.10 12.57 0.73
N LEU A 228 3.29 12.59 -0.33
CA LEU A 228 2.27 11.57 -0.54
C LEU A 228 2.87 10.17 -0.78
N ARG A 229 3.98 10.06 -1.53
CA ARG A 229 4.70 8.80 -1.71
C ARG A 229 5.34 8.32 -0.42
N ALA A 230 5.93 9.20 0.39
CA ALA A 230 6.51 8.80 1.67
C ALA A 230 5.45 8.21 2.61
N LEU A 231 4.27 8.83 2.68
CA LEU A 231 3.15 8.37 3.52
C LEU A 231 2.47 7.08 3.02
N THR A 232 2.47 6.83 1.69
CA THR A 232 1.80 5.68 1.07
C THR A 232 2.74 4.57 0.61
N SER A 233 4.04 4.78 0.49
CA SER A 233 5.01 3.74 0.10
C SER A 233 6.07 3.49 1.18
N GLY A 234 5.99 4.22 2.29
CA GLY A 234 7.02 4.23 3.32
C GLY A 234 8.29 4.94 2.87
N VAL A 235 9.24 5.03 3.79
CA VAL A 235 10.57 5.61 3.55
C VAL A 235 11.63 4.54 3.44
N GLU A 236 12.64 4.81 2.61
CA GLU A 236 13.79 3.94 2.45
C GLU A 236 15.05 4.55 3.08
N LYS A 237 16.01 3.70 3.44
CA LYS A 237 17.36 4.07 3.87
C LYS A 237 18.38 3.46 2.93
N LEU A 238 19.54 4.10 2.80
CA LEU A 238 20.68 3.50 2.13
C LEU A 238 21.15 2.27 2.92
N VAL A 239 21.51 1.20 2.21
CA VAL A 239 22.05 -0.02 2.81
C VAL A 239 23.53 -0.16 2.52
N SER A 240 24.27 -0.74 3.46
CA SER A 240 25.69 -1.06 3.28
C SER A 240 25.91 -2.24 2.34
N GLU A 241 24.98 -3.19 2.34
CA GLU A 241 25.00 -4.38 1.49
C GLU A 241 23.81 -4.34 0.53
N TRP A 242 24.10 -4.35 -0.77
CA TRP A 242 23.07 -4.38 -1.79
C TRP A 242 22.45 -5.77 -1.88
N PHE A 243 21.16 -5.82 -2.21
CA PHE A 243 20.42 -7.08 -2.34
C PHE A 243 19.57 -7.06 -3.61
N TYR A 244 19.32 -8.25 -4.18
CA TYR A 244 18.49 -8.38 -5.38
C TYR A 244 17.02 -8.57 -4.98
N ALA A 245 16.15 -7.65 -5.42
CA ALA A 245 14.71 -7.72 -5.16
C ALA A 245 13.91 -6.98 -6.23
N GLY A 246 12.73 -7.51 -6.58
CA GLY A 246 11.84 -6.86 -7.55
C GLY A 246 12.43 -6.76 -8.96
N GLY A 247 13.31 -7.70 -9.33
CA GLY A 247 13.93 -7.76 -10.65
C GLY A 247 15.18 -6.88 -10.82
N ARG A 248 15.73 -6.32 -9.73
CA ARG A 248 16.98 -5.55 -9.77
C ARG A 248 17.74 -5.54 -8.45
N TRP A 249 19.03 -5.22 -8.52
CA TRP A 249 19.85 -4.88 -7.37
C TRP A 249 19.39 -3.55 -6.74
N ARG A 250 19.33 -3.53 -5.41
CA ARG A 250 18.83 -2.42 -4.59
C ARG A 250 19.92 -1.94 -3.63
N GLY A 251 20.26 -0.65 -3.71
CA GLY A 251 21.11 0.05 -2.74
C GLY A 251 20.34 0.78 -1.65
N THR A 252 19.01 0.61 -1.63
CA THR A 252 18.10 1.11 -0.61
C THR A 252 17.23 -0.01 -0.04
N GLY A 253 16.91 0.08 1.24
CA GLY A 253 16.02 -0.85 1.94
C GLY A 253 14.94 -0.09 2.70
N ARG A 254 13.81 -0.76 2.98
CA ARG A 254 12.71 -0.17 3.75
C ARG A 254 13.16 0.19 5.17
N CYS A 255 12.68 1.32 5.67
CA CYS A 255 12.97 1.79 7.01
C CYS A 255 11.79 1.51 7.96
N PRO A 256 12.01 0.87 9.12
CA PRO A 256 10.98 0.68 10.15
C PRO A 256 10.70 2.01 10.88
N TRP A 257 9.97 2.92 10.24
CA TRP A 257 9.65 4.24 10.80
C TRP A 257 8.96 4.17 12.18
N TRP A 258 8.31 3.06 12.49
CA TRP A 258 7.66 2.80 13.77
C TRP A 258 8.63 2.67 14.95
N ASP A 259 9.93 2.45 14.69
CA ASP A 259 10.97 2.49 15.73
C ASP A 259 11.18 3.92 16.27
N ASP A 260 10.85 4.93 15.47
CA ASP A 260 10.92 6.34 15.84
C ASP A 260 9.57 6.89 16.37
N TYR A 261 8.49 6.09 16.30
CA TYR A 261 7.16 6.51 16.73
C TYR A 261 6.99 6.42 18.25
N GLN A 262 6.77 7.57 18.90
CA GLN A 262 6.73 7.70 20.37
C GLN A 262 5.35 8.06 20.95
N GLU A 263 4.35 8.31 20.12
CA GLU A 263 3.01 8.63 20.61
C GLU A 263 2.26 7.36 21.05
N ASN A 264 1.35 7.49 22.03
CA ASN A 264 0.61 6.34 22.58
C ASN A 264 -0.56 5.89 21.72
N ILE A 265 -0.95 6.67 20.70
CA ILE A 265 -2.08 6.36 19.82
C ILE A 265 -1.67 5.25 18.86
N PRO A 266 -2.34 4.09 18.82
CA PRO A 266 -1.99 3.03 17.90
C PRO A 266 -2.16 3.42 16.42
N VAL A 267 -1.29 2.89 15.56
CA VAL A 267 -1.32 3.12 14.11
C VAL A 267 -1.53 1.80 13.38
N VAL A 268 -2.55 1.72 12.54
CA VAL A 268 -2.83 0.56 11.68
C VAL A 268 -2.45 0.90 10.24
N ILE A 269 -1.68 0.01 9.62
CA ILE A 269 -1.10 0.17 8.28
C ILE A 269 -1.27 -1.06 7.40
N GLY A 270 -1.07 -0.90 6.09
CA GLY A 270 -0.99 -1.92 5.06
C GLY A 270 0.45 -2.11 4.55
N HIS A 271 0.62 -2.31 3.24
CA HIS A 271 1.85 -2.11 2.45
C HIS A 271 3.08 -3.02 2.72
N TYR A 272 3.23 -3.60 3.91
CA TYR A 272 4.46 -4.28 4.33
C TYR A 272 4.45 -5.80 4.17
N TRP A 273 3.39 -6.38 3.63
CA TRP A 273 3.30 -7.79 3.27
C TRP A 273 3.61 -8.70 4.46
N ARG A 274 2.82 -8.55 5.54
CA ARG A 274 2.91 -9.45 6.70
C ARG A 274 2.67 -10.89 6.26
N THR A 275 3.44 -11.78 6.85
CA THR A 275 3.37 -13.21 6.58
C THR A 275 2.66 -13.89 7.74
N TRP A 276 1.62 -14.69 7.48
CA TRP A 276 0.90 -15.42 8.53
C TRP A 276 1.69 -16.64 9.02
N GLN A 277 2.21 -17.45 8.09
CA GLN A 277 3.06 -18.61 8.40
C GLN A 277 4.36 -18.50 7.60
N PRO A 278 5.50 -18.19 8.27
CA PRO A 278 6.78 -18.02 7.59
C PRO A 278 7.31 -19.35 7.05
N GLU A 279 7.04 -19.62 5.77
CA GLU A 279 7.64 -20.67 4.95
C GLU A 279 8.84 -20.10 4.15
N PRO A 280 9.81 -20.95 3.71
CA PRO A 280 10.99 -20.50 2.95
C PRO A 280 10.68 -19.66 1.70
N ASN A 281 9.50 -19.87 1.09
CA ASN A 281 9.06 -19.21 -0.14
C ASN A 281 8.07 -18.04 0.08
N THR A 282 7.98 -17.51 1.30
CA THR A 282 7.06 -16.39 1.59
C THR A 282 7.46 -15.10 0.89
N VAL A 283 6.49 -14.24 0.58
CA VAL A 283 6.72 -13.03 -0.22
C VAL A 283 7.59 -12.01 0.51
N ALA A 284 7.56 -12.04 1.85
CA ALA A 284 8.44 -11.26 2.70
C ALA A 284 9.70 -12.02 3.15
N ALA A 285 9.99 -13.21 2.59
CA ALA A 285 11.19 -13.97 2.93
C ALA A 285 12.45 -13.08 2.77
N GLY A 286 13.27 -13.02 3.83
CA GLY A 286 14.48 -12.21 3.88
C GLY A 286 14.27 -10.71 4.11
N ARG A 287 13.03 -10.19 4.16
CA ARG A 287 12.77 -8.76 4.36
C ARG A 287 12.81 -8.31 5.82
N LYS A 288 12.83 -9.24 6.80
CA LYS A 288 12.98 -9.08 8.27
C LYS A 288 12.61 -7.70 8.85
N LEU A 289 11.50 -7.13 8.38
CA LEU A 289 11.09 -5.77 8.73
C LEU A 289 9.99 -5.81 9.79
N LEU A 290 9.02 -6.70 9.62
CA LEU A 290 7.98 -6.99 10.59
C LEU A 290 8.42 -8.12 11.54
N PRO A 291 7.84 -8.21 12.75
CA PRO A 291 8.08 -9.32 13.67
C PRO A 291 7.77 -10.68 13.04
N GLU A 292 8.45 -11.73 13.52
CA GLU A 292 8.17 -13.12 13.12
C GLU A 292 6.79 -13.60 13.59
N GLN A 293 6.33 -13.11 14.74
CA GLN A 293 4.99 -13.41 15.24
C GLN A 293 3.94 -12.59 14.46
N PRO A 294 3.03 -13.25 13.72
CA PRO A 294 2.11 -12.59 12.80
C PRO A 294 0.99 -11.79 13.51
N THR A 295 0.82 -12.00 14.82
CA THR A 295 -0.17 -11.33 15.67
C THR A 295 0.43 -10.18 16.48
N ALA A 296 1.75 -9.99 16.43
CA ALA A 296 2.43 -8.99 17.25
C ALA A 296 2.28 -7.56 16.70
N TRP A 297 2.00 -6.64 17.62
CA TRP A 297 2.21 -5.21 17.42
C TRP A 297 3.72 -4.88 17.44
N HIS A 298 4.12 -3.87 16.69
CA HIS A 298 5.53 -3.48 16.51
C HIS A 298 5.74 -1.97 16.70
N GLY A 299 6.96 -1.50 16.53
CA GLY A 299 7.39 -0.15 16.93
C GLY A 299 7.89 -0.06 18.35
N ALA A 300 8.51 1.09 18.67
CA ALA A 300 9.07 1.36 20.00
C ALA A 300 8.00 1.23 21.11
N GLY A 301 6.78 1.67 20.83
CA GLY A 301 5.63 1.56 21.75
C GLY A 301 4.83 0.26 21.65
N LYS A 302 5.21 -0.69 20.79
CA LYS A 302 4.39 -1.89 20.44
C LYS A 302 2.94 -1.52 20.11
N ASN A 303 2.77 -0.48 19.30
CA ASN A 303 1.47 0.11 19.00
C ASN A 303 1.29 0.42 17.50
N VAL A 304 2.13 -0.14 16.64
CA VAL A 304 1.90 -0.16 15.19
C VAL A 304 1.52 -1.57 14.76
N PHE A 305 0.49 -1.70 13.92
CA PHE A 305 0.04 -2.99 13.41
C PHE A 305 -0.12 -2.96 11.89
N CYS A 306 0.48 -3.93 11.20
CA CYS A 306 0.33 -4.08 9.76
C CYS A 306 -0.71 -5.17 9.47
N VAL A 307 -1.85 -4.81 8.89
CA VAL A 307 -2.98 -5.71 8.59
C VAL A 307 -2.99 -6.18 7.12
N ASP A 308 -1.90 -5.95 6.39
CA ASP A 308 -1.66 -6.53 5.05
C ASP A 308 -1.04 -7.93 5.19
N PHE A 309 -1.84 -8.99 5.00
CA PHE A 309 -1.38 -10.39 5.00
C PHE A 309 -1.09 -10.93 3.59
N SER A 310 -0.54 -10.08 2.72
CA SER A 310 0.05 -10.47 1.45
C SER A 310 -0.94 -11.03 0.42
N ILE A 311 -2.24 -10.76 0.53
CA ILE A 311 -3.25 -11.29 -0.39
C ILE A 311 -2.98 -10.89 -1.85
N GLY A 312 -2.34 -9.73 -2.07
CA GLY A 312 -1.92 -9.26 -3.38
C GLY A 312 -0.91 -10.15 -4.11
N ALA A 313 -0.31 -11.17 -3.46
CA ALA A 313 0.50 -12.20 -4.12
C ALA A 313 -0.24 -13.52 -4.35
N SER A 314 -1.53 -13.61 -4.05
CA SER A 314 -2.29 -14.85 -4.27
C SER A 314 -2.36 -15.26 -5.75
N TRP A 315 -2.08 -14.35 -6.70
CA TRP A 315 -1.84 -14.70 -8.11
C TRP A 315 -0.74 -15.75 -8.29
N ARG A 316 0.27 -15.79 -7.40
CA ARG A 316 1.34 -16.78 -7.42
C ARG A 316 0.80 -18.20 -7.20
N MET A 317 -0.20 -18.35 -6.33
CA MET A 317 -0.89 -19.62 -6.12
C MET A 317 -1.69 -20.04 -7.35
N ARG A 318 -2.35 -19.09 -8.03
CA ARG A 318 -3.09 -19.39 -9.28
C ARG A 318 -2.15 -19.87 -10.40
N LYS A 319 -0.95 -19.29 -10.47
CA LYS A 319 0.03 -19.57 -11.53
C LYS A 319 0.96 -20.75 -11.23
N PHE A 320 1.35 -20.90 -9.97
CA PHE A 320 2.29 -21.93 -9.50
C PHE A 320 1.71 -22.67 -8.28
N PRO A 321 0.58 -23.39 -8.45
CA PRO A 321 -0.12 -24.09 -7.36
C PRO A 321 0.73 -25.18 -6.70
N GLU A 322 1.78 -25.65 -7.36
CA GLU A 322 2.74 -26.60 -6.82
C GLU A 322 3.78 -25.97 -5.87
N LYS A 323 3.92 -24.64 -5.88
CA LYS A 323 4.90 -23.89 -5.07
C LYS A 323 4.27 -23.10 -3.93
N TYR A 324 3.00 -22.72 -4.06
CA TYR A 324 2.33 -21.84 -3.13
C TYR A 324 0.97 -22.39 -2.70
N SER A 325 0.60 -22.14 -1.45
CA SER A 325 -0.69 -22.54 -0.88
C SER A 325 -1.55 -21.33 -0.50
N SER A 326 -2.86 -21.55 -0.41
CA SER A 326 -3.82 -20.53 0.03
C SER A 326 -3.60 -20.08 1.48
N GLN A 327 -2.87 -20.84 2.28
CA GLN A 327 -2.61 -20.49 3.68
C GLN A 327 -1.59 -19.35 3.81
N GLN A 328 -0.78 -19.10 2.77
CA GLN A 328 0.28 -18.09 2.76
C GLN A 328 -0.21 -16.67 2.47
N PHE A 329 -1.36 -16.53 1.81
CA PHE A 329 -1.92 -15.26 1.36
C PHE A 329 -3.32 -15.13 1.90
N ARG A 330 -3.55 -14.13 2.74
CA ARG A 330 -4.84 -13.96 3.40
C ARG A 330 -5.27 -12.51 3.36
N LEU A 331 -6.57 -12.30 3.25
CA LEU A 331 -7.14 -10.99 3.53
C LEU A 331 -7.62 -11.01 4.99
N ALA A 332 -7.33 -9.95 5.73
CA ALA A 332 -7.72 -9.84 7.14
C ALA A 332 -8.34 -8.49 7.44
N ALA A 333 -9.14 -8.47 8.50
CA ALA A 333 -9.53 -7.26 9.20
C ALA A 333 -9.10 -7.31 10.65
N LEU A 334 -8.66 -6.16 11.18
CA LEU A 334 -8.47 -5.95 12.61
C LEU A 334 -9.74 -5.33 13.20
N ARG A 335 -10.39 -6.06 14.12
CA ARG A 335 -11.50 -5.53 14.93
C ARG A 335 -10.96 -4.56 15.97
N TRP A 336 -11.54 -3.38 16.03
CA TRP A 336 -11.21 -2.34 16.99
C TRP A 336 -12.46 -1.93 17.78
N PRO A 337 -12.41 -1.85 19.13
CA PRO A 337 -11.22 -1.86 20.00
C PRO A 337 -10.76 -3.25 20.47
N GLU A 338 -11.36 -4.33 19.98
CA GLU A 338 -11.13 -5.70 20.48
C GLU A 338 -9.70 -6.21 20.23
N LYS A 339 -9.00 -5.64 19.24
CA LYS A 339 -7.66 -6.04 18.81
C LYS A 339 -7.61 -7.52 18.38
N THR A 340 -8.62 -7.93 17.62
CA THR A 340 -8.79 -9.30 17.13
C THR A 340 -8.75 -9.31 15.61
N LEU A 341 -7.95 -10.20 15.03
CA LEU A 341 -7.91 -10.46 13.60
C LEU A 341 -9.04 -11.40 13.20
N VAL A 342 -9.68 -11.10 12.08
CA VAL A 342 -10.60 -11.99 11.37
C VAL A 342 -10.08 -12.14 9.95
N PHE A 343 -9.95 -13.38 9.49
CA PHE A 343 -9.44 -13.71 8.17
C PHE A 343 -10.56 -14.10 7.20
N ASP A 344 -10.27 -14.02 5.90
CA ASP A 344 -11.18 -14.41 4.82
C ASP A 344 -11.53 -15.91 4.79
N ASN A 345 -10.81 -16.74 5.55
CA ASN A 345 -11.13 -18.14 5.77
C ASN A 345 -11.97 -18.40 7.05
N GLY A 346 -12.31 -17.35 7.80
CA GLY A 346 -13.07 -17.42 9.06
C GLY A 346 -12.23 -17.68 10.32
N GLU A 347 -10.91 -17.77 10.21
CA GLU A 347 -10.03 -17.84 11.38
C GLU A 347 -10.07 -16.52 12.17
N VAL A 348 -10.14 -16.62 13.50
CA VAL A 348 -10.23 -15.48 14.42
C VAL A 348 -9.15 -15.61 15.48
N VAL A 349 -8.28 -14.60 15.59
CA VAL A 349 -7.10 -14.66 16.47
C VAL A 349 -6.88 -13.32 17.16
N ALA A 350 -6.64 -13.33 18.47
CA ALA A 350 -6.27 -12.12 19.21
C ALA A 350 -4.86 -11.64 18.79
N THR A 351 -4.65 -10.32 18.76
CA THR A 351 -3.31 -9.76 18.64
C THR A 351 -2.63 -9.72 20.01
N ASP A 352 -1.28 -9.75 20.02
CA ASP A 352 -0.47 -9.84 21.25
C ASP A 352 -0.20 -8.53 21.97
#